data_AF-A0A2N0QPS8-F1
#
_entry.id   AF-A0A2N0QPS8-F1
#
_cell.length_a   1.000
_cell.length_b   1.000
_cell.length_c   1.000
_cell.angle_alpha   90.00
_cell.angle_beta   90.00
_cell.angle_gamma   90.00
#
_symmetry.space_group_name_H-M   'P 1'
#
loop_
_entity.id
_entity.type
_entity.pdbx_description
1 polymer ?
#
loop_
_entity_poly.entity_id
_entity_poly.type
_entity_poly.pdbx_seq_one_letter_code
_entity_poly.pdbx_strand_id
1 'polypeptide(L)'
;MPAHQRKLLKNHFVLGFVPFGGNFNEFMLPFVSEMKEFEQGKLMKVNGEDSWVIAGLGVVTADLPQGNDMAGVLRHNANKGCRTCTASRESFTNLYQDIPATSRYHHTTDVQFKEISDESATTRQNQLCIQYGLRAKPNILDRLLRERHLQTPQDVYHATAGKIGRLLKLTCELFSQEGENEFIKA
;
A
#
# COMPACT_ATOMS: atom_id res chain seq x y z
N MET A 1 17.63 -4.82 -4.29
CA MET A 1 18.13 -4.68 -5.68
C MET A 1 18.50 -3.22 -5.97
N PRO A 2 19.74 -2.92 -6.38
CA PRO A 2 20.18 -1.58 -6.79
C PRO A 2 19.24 -0.94 -7.83
N ALA A 3 19.10 0.39 -7.80
CA ALA A 3 18.16 1.11 -8.65
C ALA A 3 18.41 0.87 -10.16
N HIS A 4 19.67 0.77 -10.58
CA HIS A 4 20.02 0.49 -11.98
C HIS A 4 19.53 -0.90 -12.43
N GLN A 5 19.64 -1.92 -11.58
CA GLN A 5 19.15 -3.27 -11.87
C GLN A 5 17.62 -3.31 -11.92
N ARG A 6 16.94 -2.60 -11.01
CA ARG A 6 15.47 -2.50 -11.02
C ARG A 6 14.90 -1.91 -12.30
N LYS A 7 15.67 -1.12 -13.05
CA LYS A 7 15.25 -0.52 -14.33
C LYS A 7 15.47 -1.45 -15.53
N LEU A 8 16.18 -2.56 -15.37
CA LEU A 8 16.45 -3.48 -16.48
C LEU A 8 15.18 -4.28 -16.82
N LEU A 9 14.77 -4.28 -18.09
CA LEU A 9 13.59 -5.01 -18.55
C LEU A 9 13.65 -6.51 -18.22
N LYS A 10 14.85 -7.11 -18.24
CA LYS A 10 15.05 -8.52 -17.84
C LYS A 10 14.68 -8.85 -16.39
N ASN A 11 14.48 -7.82 -15.55
CA ASN A 11 14.05 -7.97 -14.17
C ASN A 11 12.56 -7.62 -13.98
N HIS A 12 11.84 -7.36 -15.08
CA HIS A 12 10.39 -7.16 -15.09
C HIS A 12 9.75 -8.35 -15.78
N PHE A 13 8.87 -9.03 -15.04
CA PHE A 13 8.16 -10.18 -15.53
C PHE A 13 6.66 -9.91 -15.44
N VAL A 14 5.94 -10.15 -16.53
CA VAL A 14 4.48 -10.14 -16.51
C VAL A 14 4.03 -11.52 -16.06
N LEU A 15 3.49 -11.61 -14.85
CA LEU A 15 2.96 -12.86 -14.30
C LEU A 15 1.60 -13.22 -14.88
N GLY A 16 0.85 -12.23 -15.38
CA GLY A 16 -0.38 -12.43 -16.13
C GLY A 16 -1.29 -11.22 -16.07
N PHE A 17 -2.52 -11.39 -16.56
CA PHE A 17 -3.55 -10.34 -16.60
C PHE A 17 -4.81 -10.84 -15.90
N VAL A 18 -5.38 -10.00 -15.03
CA VAL A 18 -6.73 -10.23 -14.52
C VAL A 18 -7.71 -9.66 -15.56
N PRO A 19 -8.52 -10.50 -16.25
CA PRO A 19 -9.46 -10.00 -17.24
C PRO A 19 -10.51 -9.10 -16.57
N PHE A 20 -11.15 -8.24 -17.35
CA PHE A 20 -12.25 -7.42 -16.84
C PHE A 20 -13.38 -8.32 -16.30
N GLY A 21 -13.86 -8.00 -15.09
CA GLY A 21 -14.83 -8.83 -14.38
C GLY A 21 -14.23 -10.06 -13.66
N GLY A 22 -12.93 -10.33 -13.83
CA GLY A 22 -12.23 -11.39 -13.11
C GLY A 22 -12.04 -11.07 -11.63
N ASN A 23 -12.07 -12.10 -10.79
CA ASN A 23 -11.82 -11.98 -9.36
C ASN A 23 -10.31 -11.95 -9.09
N PHE A 24 -9.81 -10.82 -8.59
CA PHE A 24 -8.39 -10.66 -8.26
C PHE A 24 -7.88 -11.72 -7.27
N ASN A 25 -8.68 -12.07 -6.25
CA ASN A 25 -8.25 -13.05 -5.26
C ASN A 25 -8.10 -14.43 -5.91
N GLU A 26 -9.06 -14.85 -6.72
CA GLU A 26 -8.98 -16.14 -7.42
C GLU A 26 -7.75 -16.20 -8.33
N PHE A 27 -7.48 -15.12 -9.05
CA PHE A 27 -6.31 -15.02 -9.93
C PHE A 27 -4.98 -15.08 -9.16
N MET A 28 -4.91 -14.47 -7.98
CA MET A 28 -3.69 -14.42 -7.17
C MET A 28 -3.44 -15.69 -6.33
N LEU A 29 -4.41 -16.62 -6.25
CA LEU A 29 -4.27 -17.84 -5.44
C LEU A 29 -3.04 -18.69 -5.82
N PRO A 30 -2.74 -18.97 -7.11
CA PRO A 30 -1.56 -19.73 -7.49
C PRO A 30 -0.26 -19.02 -7.07
N PHE A 31 -0.16 -17.72 -7.34
CA PHE A 31 0.99 -16.90 -6.96
C PHE A 31 1.24 -16.95 -5.45
N VAL A 32 0.18 -16.76 -4.64
CA VAL A 32 0.30 -16.77 -3.18
C VAL A 32 0.71 -18.16 -2.66
N SER A 33 0.20 -19.23 -3.28
CA SER A 33 0.57 -20.60 -2.92
C SER A 33 2.05 -20.88 -3.19
N GLU A 34 2.56 -20.50 -4.38
CA GLU A 34 3.97 -20.67 -4.71
C GLU A 34 4.87 -19.80 -3.83
N MET A 35 4.52 -18.53 -3.63
CA MET A 35 5.28 -17.62 -2.76
C MET A 35 5.34 -18.14 -1.31
N LYS A 36 4.33 -18.87 -0.85
CA LYS A 36 4.37 -19.51 0.47
C LYS A 36 5.44 -20.58 0.59
N GLU A 37 5.68 -21.36 -0.46
CA GLU A 37 6.81 -22.30 -0.49
C GLU A 37 8.13 -21.55 -0.42
N PHE A 38 8.25 -20.45 -1.17
CA PHE A 38 9.45 -19.61 -1.17
C PHE A 38 9.74 -18.93 0.16
N GLU A 39 8.71 -18.58 0.94
CA GLU A 39 8.88 -18.00 2.28
C GLU A 39 9.50 -19.02 3.27
N GLN A 40 9.24 -20.31 3.07
CA GLN A 40 9.83 -21.40 3.85
C GLN A 40 11.21 -21.82 3.32
N GLY A 41 11.49 -21.48 2.07
CA GLY A 41 12.69 -21.85 1.35
C GLY A 41 12.49 -23.09 0.48
N LYS A 42 13.08 -23.07 -0.71
CA LYS A 42 12.97 -24.14 -1.70
C LYS A 42 14.32 -24.42 -2.33
N LEU A 43 14.67 -25.70 -2.46
CA LEU A 43 15.87 -26.10 -3.20
C LEU A 43 15.64 -25.85 -4.70
N MET A 44 16.54 -25.11 -5.34
CA MET A 44 16.48 -24.79 -6.76
C MET A 44 17.86 -24.83 -7.40
N LYS A 45 17.92 -25.24 -8.67
CA LYS A 45 19.15 -25.11 -9.46
C LYS A 45 19.34 -23.67 -9.91
N VAL A 46 20.35 -23.01 -9.36
CA VAL A 46 20.78 -21.67 -9.76
C VAL A 46 22.15 -21.81 -10.40
N ASN A 47 22.26 -21.45 -11.69
CA ASN A 47 23.50 -21.60 -12.47
C ASN A 47 24.10 -23.02 -12.45
N GLY A 48 23.26 -24.05 -12.34
CA GLY A 48 23.67 -25.45 -12.33
C GLY A 48 23.97 -26.03 -10.93
N GLU A 49 23.97 -25.20 -9.89
CA GLU A 49 24.21 -25.61 -8.51
C GLU A 49 22.90 -25.63 -7.71
N ASP A 50 22.74 -26.63 -6.85
CA ASP A 50 21.61 -26.68 -5.93
C ASP A 50 21.77 -25.60 -4.85
N SER A 51 20.83 -24.67 -4.82
CA SER A 51 20.79 -23.53 -3.92
C SER A 51 19.51 -23.53 -3.10
N TRP A 52 19.61 -23.21 -1.81
CA TRP A 52 18.45 -22.96 -0.97
C TRP A 52 17.94 -21.53 -1.20
N VAL A 53 16.82 -21.39 -1.89
CA VAL A 53 16.27 -20.09 -2.29
C VAL A 53 15.11 -19.72 -1.38
N ILE A 54 15.21 -18.55 -0.76
CA ILE A 54 14.12 -17.92 0.00
C ILE A 54 13.71 -16.66 -0.74
N ALA A 55 12.40 -16.47 -0.93
CA ALA A 55 11.85 -15.26 -1.53
C ALA A 55 10.56 -14.83 -0.82
N GLY A 56 10.25 -13.54 -0.90
CA GLY A 56 9.07 -12.97 -0.27
C GLY A 56 8.58 -11.74 -1.02
N LEU A 57 7.37 -11.29 -0.66
CA LEU A 57 6.77 -10.11 -1.27
C LEU A 57 7.45 -8.83 -0.74
N GLY A 58 8.07 -8.07 -1.64
CA GLY A 58 8.81 -6.86 -1.30
C GLY A 58 7.92 -5.62 -1.09
N VAL A 59 7.30 -5.12 -2.15
CA VAL A 59 6.42 -3.94 -2.12
C VAL A 59 5.31 -4.13 -3.14
N VAL A 60 4.09 -3.70 -2.79
CA VAL A 60 2.94 -3.64 -3.67
C VAL A 60 2.65 -2.18 -4.00
N THR A 61 2.87 -1.80 -5.24
CA THR A 61 2.51 -0.47 -5.75
C THR A 61 1.25 -0.58 -6.58
N ALA A 62 0.27 0.26 -6.28
CA ALA A 62 -0.93 0.41 -7.06
C ALA A 62 -1.39 1.88 -6.96
N ASP A 63 -2.27 2.27 -7.87
CA ASP A 63 -2.98 3.54 -7.78
C ASP A 63 -3.81 3.65 -6.50
N LEU A 64 -4.37 4.83 -6.25
CA LEU A 64 -4.95 5.18 -4.96
C LEU A 64 -6.03 4.19 -4.50
N PRO A 65 -7.07 3.86 -5.30
CA PRO A 65 -8.11 2.96 -4.82
C PRO A 65 -7.59 1.54 -4.63
N GLN A 66 -6.86 0.98 -5.60
CA GLN A 66 -6.41 -0.40 -5.55
C GLN A 66 -5.36 -0.60 -4.46
N GLY A 67 -4.51 0.40 -4.19
CA GLY A 67 -3.59 0.34 -3.05
C GLY A 67 -4.32 0.24 -1.71
N ASN A 68 -5.50 0.85 -1.55
CA ASN A 68 -6.31 0.68 -0.34
C ASN A 68 -6.88 -0.75 -0.25
N ASP A 69 -7.31 -1.32 -1.37
CA ASP A 69 -7.71 -2.74 -1.42
C ASP A 69 -6.54 -3.67 -1.08
N MET A 70 -5.33 -3.33 -1.53
CA MET A 70 -4.11 -4.08 -1.21
C MET A 70 -3.76 -3.97 0.28
N ALA A 71 -3.97 -2.83 0.93
CA ALA A 71 -3.72 -2.67 2.37
C ALA A 71 -4.88 -3.17 3.27
N GLY A 72 -6.02 -3.57 2.69
CA GLY A 72 -7.22 -3.94 3.44
C GLY A 72 -7.94 -2.75 4.09
N VAL A 73 -7.70 -1.53 3.59
CA VAL A 73 -8.25 -0.28 4.12
C VAL A 73 -9.44 0.17 3.25
N LEU A 74 -10.42 0.83 3.86
CA LEU A 74 -11.53 1.44 3.10
C LEU A 74 -11.01 2.51 2.14
N ARG A 75 -11.83 2.90 1.15
CA ARG A 75 -11.48 3.91 0.15
C ARG A 75 -11.13 5.27 0.81
N HIS A 76 -10.41 6.10 0.07
CA HIS A 76 -9.91 7.40 0.53
C HIS A 76 -11.01 8.39 0.99
N ASN A 77 -12.27 8.18 0.59
CA ASN A 77 -13.41 8.99 1.01
C ASN A 77 -13.98 8.61 2.39
N ALA A 78 -13.60 7.44 2.93
CA ALA A 78 -14.00 6.99 4.26
C ALA A 78 -13.44 7.90 5.36
N ASN A 79 -14.08 7.91 6.53
CA ASN A 79 -13.62 8.74 7.66
C ASN A 79 -12.15 8.44 8.03
N LYS A 80 -11.75 7.16 7.97
CA LYS A 80 -10.37 6.70 8.21
C LYS A 80 -9.82 5.95 6.99
N GLY A 81 -9.78 6.60 5.84
CA GLY A 81 -9.33 6.02 4.56
C GLY A 81 -7.81 6.01 4.33
N CYS A 82 -6.99 6.48 5.27
CA CYS A 82 -5.54 6.47 5.14
C CYS A 82 -4.97 5.06 5.37
N ARG A 83 -4.03 4.65 4.51
CA ARG A 83 -3.34 3.35 4.62
C ARG A 83 -2.28 3.31 5.71
N THR A 84 -1.72 4.47 6.05
CA THR A 84 -0.60 4.57 6.99
C THR A 84 -1.04 4.96 8.39
N CYS A 85 -2.17 5.66 8.53
CA CYS A 85 -2.65 6.13 9.83
C CYS A 85 -4.16 5.97 10.01
N THR A 86 -4.60 6.17 11.24
CA THR A 86 -5.97 6.06 11.72
C THR A 86 -6.65 7.42 11.88
N ALA A 87 -6.00 8.50 11.40
CA ALA A 87 -6.54 9.85 11.41
C ALA A 87 -7.92 9.91 10.76
N SER A 88 -8.87 10.53 11.46
CA SER A 88 -10.20 10.83 10.94
C SER A 88 -10.16 12.06 10.03
N ARG A 89 -11.18 12.23 9.18
CA ARG A 89 -11.29 13.41 8.29
C ARG A 89 -11.25 14.73 9.05
N GLU A 90 -11.84 14.76 10.24
CA GLU A 90 -11.86 15.93 11.13
C GLU A 90 -10.47 16.33 11.61
N SER A 91 -9.55 15.37 11.67
CA SER A 91 -8.20 15.57 12.18
C SER A 91 -7.18 15.95 11.10
N PHE A 92 -7.56 15.97 9.81
CA PHE A 92 -6.62 16.18 8.69
C PHE A 92 -5.91 17.55 8.70
N THR A 93 -6.48 18.54 9.38
CA THR A 93 -5.88 19.88 9.52
C THR A 93 -5.07 20.02 10.82
N ASN A 94 -5.01 19.00 11.67
CA ASN A 94 -4.23 19.04 12.90
C ASN A 94 -2.75 18.81 12.59
N LEU A 95 -1.95 19.88 12.70
CA LEU A 95 -0.50 19.85 12.49
C LEU A 95 0.29 19.17 13.62
N TYR A 96 -0.35 18.95 14.77
CA TYR A 96 0.26 18.37 15.97
C TYR A 96 -0.18 16.92 16.20
N GLN A 97 -0.54 16.20 15.14
CA GLN A 97 -0.86 14.78 15.26
C GLN A 97 0.37 14.00 15.73
N ASP A 98 0.16 13.15 16.74
CA ASP A 98 1.11 12.11 17.10
C ASP A 98 1.10 11.03 16.02
N ILE A 99 2.07 11.11 15.10
CA ILE A 99 2.18 10.20 13.95
C ILE A 99 2.37 8.76 14.42
N PRO A 100 3.31 8.43 15.33
CA PRO A 100 3.40 7.08 15.89
C PRO A 100 2.09 6.59 16.51
N ALA A 101 1.45 7.37 17.38
CA ALA A 101 0.24 6.93 18.08
C ALA A 101 -0.94 6.72 17.13
N THR A 102 -1.00 7.47 16.02
CA THR A 102 -2.06 7.35 15.02
C THR A 102 -1.72 6.40 13.87
N SER A 103 -0.50 5.85 13.81
CA SER A 103 -0.08 4.95 12.74
C SER A 103 -0.85 3.62 12.74
N ARG A 104 -1.03 3.04 11.55
CA ARG A 104 -1.54 1.68 11.39
C ARG A 104 -0.38 0.71 11.48
N TYR A 105 -0.48 -0.19 12.44
CA TYR A 105 0.45 -1.30 12.60
C TYR A 105 -0.24 -2.61 12.25
N HIS A 106 0.47 -3.51 11.57
CA HIS A 106 -0.11 -4.79 11.12
C HIS A 106 -0.73 -5.56 12.29
N HIS A 107 0.00 -5.72 13.40
CA HIS A 107 -0.48 -6.44 14.59
C HIS A 107 -1.79 -5.86 15.16
N THR A 108 -1.94 -4.53 15.18
CA THR A 108 -3.17 -3.87 15.63
C THR A 108 -4.31 -4.15 14.65
N THR A 109 -4.05 -4.04 13.35
CA THR A 109 -5.08 -4.28 12.34
C THR A 109 -5.48 -5.76 12.26
N ASP A 110 -4.62 -6.71 12.61
CA ASP A 110 -4.99 -8.13 12.69
C ASP A 110 -6.03 -8.40 13.77
N VAL A 111 -5.85 -7.79 14.95
CA VAL A 111 -6.85 -7.87 16.02
C VAL A 111 -8.19 -7.29 15.56
N GLN A 112 -8.15 -6.14 14.87
CA GLN A 112 -9.35 -5.49 14.33
C GLN A 112 -10.02 -6.32 13.23
N PHE A 113 -9.26 -6.94 12.32
CA PHE A 113 -9.81 -7.83 11.30
C PHE A 113 -10.44 -9.08 11.93
N LYS A 114 -9.83 -9.62 12.98
CA LYS A 114 -10.40 -10.73 13.74
C LYS A 114 -11.73 -10.34 14.37
N GLU A 115 -11.79 -9.19 15.05
CA GLU A 115 -13.04 -8.67 15.63
C GLU A 115 -14.13 -8.47 14.58
N ILE A 116 -13.78 -7.90 13.41
CA ILE A 116 -14.70 -7.77 12.27
C ILE A 116 -15.19 -9.13 11.79
N SER A 117 -14.30 -10.12 11.68
CA SER A 117 -14.61 -11.45 11.16
C SER A 117 -15.45 -12.29 12.13
N ASP A 118 -15.23 -12.12 13.43
CA ASP A 118 -15.95 -12.84 14.49
C ASP A 118 -17.36 -12.26 14.71
N GLU A 119 -17.63 -11.04 14.21
CA GLU A 119 -18.95 -10.41 14.29
C GLU A 119 -19.95 -11.06 13.32
N SER A 120 -20.98 -11.69 13.88
CA SER A 120 -22.04 -12.38 13.14
C SER A 120 -23.07 -11.45 12.49
N ALA A 121 -23.33 -10.28 13.10
CA ALA A 121 -24.34 -9.36 12.62
C ALA A 121 -23.76 -8.43 11.56
N THR A 122 -24.22 -8.54 10.31
CA THR A 122 -23.75 -7.73 9.16
C THR A 122 -23.75 -6.23 9.44
N THR A 123 -24.78 -5.71 10.12
CA THR A 123 -24.86 -4.29 10.49
C THR A 123 -23.73 -3.90 11.43
N ARG A 124 -23.44 -4.72 12.44
CA ARG A 124 -22.39 -4.46 13.42
C ARG A 124 -21.00 -4.62 12.80
N GLN A 125 -20.81 -5.63 11.96
CA GLN A 125 -19.59 -5.81 11.18
C GLN A 125 -19.29 -4.59 10.30
N ASN A 126 -20.30 -4.04 9.62
CA ASN A 126 -20.15 -2.83 8.82
C ASN A 126 -19.79 -1.60 9.68
N GLN A 127 -20.37 -1.48 10.88
CA GLN A 127 -20.00 -0.42 11.82
C GLN A 127 -18.53 -0.54 12.24
N LEU A 128 -18.04 -1.74 12.55
CA LEU A 128 -16.64 -1.99 12.89
C LEU A 128 -15.71 -1.63 11.71
N CYS A 129 -16.07 -2.03 10.49
CA CYS A 129 -15.33 -1.67 9.29
C CYS A 129 -15.18 -0.14 9.15
N ILE A 130 -16.27 0.60 9.35
CA ILE A 130 -16.26 2.08 9.30
C ILE A 130 -15.44 2.67 10.45
N GLN A 131 -15.61 2.16 11.67
CA GLN A 131 -14.91 2.62 12.87
C GLN A 131 -13.39 2.46 12.76
N TYR A 132 -12.93 1.33 12.21
CA TYR A 132 -11.51 1.04 12.01
C TYR A 132 -10.97 1.56 10.68
N GLY A 133 -11.84 1.89 9.73
CA GLY A 133 -11.43 2.22 8.37
C GLY A 133 -10.88 1.02 7.60
N LEU A 134 -11.27 -0.19 7.98
CA LEU A 134 -10.80 -1.44 7.40
C LEU A 134 -11.91 -2.11 6.57
N ARG A 135 -11.52 -2.96 5.63
CA ARG A 135 -12.45 -3.81 4.90
C ARG A 135 -12.92 -4.98 5.79
N ALA A 136 -14.01 -5.63 5.39
CA ALA A 136 -14.52 -6.80 6.09
C ALA A 136 -13.53 -7.99 6.10
N LYS A 137 -12.67 -8.07 5.09
CA LYS A 137 -11.67 -9.13 4.94
C LYS A 137 -10.33 -8.52 4.56
N PRO A 138 -9.21 -9.08 5.06
CA PRO A 138 -7.88 -8.71 4.61
C PRO A 138 -7.67 -9.09 3.14
N ASN A 139 -6.59 -8.57 2.55
CA ASN A 139 -6.23 -8.87 1.16
C ASN A 139 -5.68 -10.31 1.06
N ILE A 140 -5.79 -10.96 -0.10
CA ILE A 140 -5.19 -12.29 -0.31
C ILE A 140 -3.67 -12.30 -0.09
N LEU A 141 -2.99 -11.19 -0.37
CA LEU A 141 -1.56 -11.01 -0.14
C LEU A 141 -1.20 -11.03 1.35
N ASP A 142 -2.15 -10.79 2.26
CA ASP A 142 -1.91 -10.90 3.71
C ASP A 142 -1.78 -12.34 4.19
N ARG A 143 -1.97 -13.32 3.29
CA ARG A 143 -1.53 -14.69 3.55
C ARG A 143 -0.01 -14.77 3.60
N LEU A 144 0.71 -13.95 2.82
CA LEU A 144 2.18 -13.88 2.77
C LEU A 144 2.76 -13.14 3.98
N LEU A 145 4.03 -13.42 4.29
CA LEU A 145 4.82 -12.67 5.28
C LEU A 145 5.09 -11.27 4.74
N ARG A 146 4.26 -10.31 5.17
CA ARG A 146 4.40 -8.91 4.79
C ARG A 146 3.88 -7.95 5.87
N GLU A 147 4.38 -6.73 5.90
CA GLU A 147 3.80 -5.59 6.60
C GLU A 147 2.91 -4.79 5.64
N ARG A 148 1.59 -5.00 5.70
CA ARG A 148 0.64 -4.46 4.71
C ARG A 148 0.63 -2.93 4.63
N HIS A 149 0.94 -2.21 5.71
CA HIS A 149 0.87 -0.75 5.73
C HIS A 149 2.19 -0.10 5.29
N LEU A 150 3.33 -0.78 5.52
CA LEU A 150 4.65 -0.31 5.05
C LEU A 150 4.97 -0.77 3.62
N GLN A 151 4.59 -1.98 3.26
CA GLN A 151 4.84 -2.57 1.94
C GLN A 151 3.74 -2.26 0.93
N THR A 152 2.76 -1.42 1.27
CA THR A 152 1.77 -0.85 0.32
C THR A 152 1.83 0.68 0.35
N PRO A 153 2.96 1.30 -0.04
CA PRO A 153 3.16 2.73 0.09
C PRO A 153 2.15 3.53 -0.73
N GLN A 154 1.99 4.78 -0.35
CA GLN A 154 1.27 5.75 -1.17
C GLN A 154 2.08 6.05 -2.44
N ASP A 155 1.43 6.01 -3.60
CA ASP A 155 2.07 6.58 -4.79
C ASP A 155 2.14 8.11 -4.61
N VAL A 156 3.35 8.61 -4.44
CA VAL A 156 3.65 10.04 -4.25
C VAL A 156 3.04 10.84 -5.39
N TYR A 157 3.12 10.35 -6.63
CA TYR A 157 2.57 11.05 -7.79
C TYR A 157 1.07 11.30 -7.62
N HIS A 158 0.32 10.31 -7.15
CA HIS A 158 -1.13 10.45 -6.91
C HIS A 158 -1.46 11.30 -5.68
N ALA A 159 -0.59 11.35 -4.66
CA ALA A 159 -0.75 12.25 -3.52
C ALA A 159 -0.51 13.73 -3.88
N THR A 160 0.38 13.96 -4.86
CA THR A 160 0.82 15.29 -5.26
C THR A 160 0.23 15.79 -6.58
N ALA A 161 -0.39 14.91 -7.39
CA ALA A 161 -0.98 15.25 -8.68
C ALA A 161 -2.03 16.36 -8.52
N GLY A 162 -1.91 17.41 -9.33
CA GLY A 162 -2.74 18.62 -9.26
C GLY A 162 -2.42 19.57 -8.08
N LYS A 163 -1.86 19.08 -6.98
CA LYS A 163 -1.41 19.91 -5.85
C LYS A 163 -0.02 20.51 -6.07
N ILE A 164 0.89 19.78 -6.72
CA ILE A 164 2.24 20.26 -7.04
C ILE A 164 2.20 21.54 -7.87
N GLY A 165 1.31 21.64 -8.86
CA GLY A 165 1.19 22.85 -9.67
C GLY A 165 0.74 24.05 -8.82
N ARG A 166 -0.20 23.85 -7.90
CA ARG A 166 -0.66 24.89 -6.97
C ARG A 166 0.39 25.25 -5.92
N LEU A 167 1.09 24.26 -5.39
CA LEU A 167 2.17 24.47 -4.41
C LEU A 167 3.35 25.20 -5.05
N LEU A 168 3.74 24.81 -6.25
CA LEU A 168 4.77 25.47 -7.05
C LEU A 168 4.37 26.92 -7.32
N LYS A 169 3.14 27.16 -7.78
CA LYS A 169 2.62 28.52 -7.98
C LYS A 169 2.69 29.37 -6.70
N LEU A 170 2.18 28.86 -5.58
CA LEU A 170 2.24 29.56 -4.29
C LEU A 170 3.68 29.81 -3.83
N THR A 171 4.59 28.87 -4.10
CA THR A 171 6.01 29.01 -3.78
C THR A 171 6.66 30.10 -4.62
N CYS A 172 6.37 30.16 -5.93
CA CYS A 172 6.82 31.24 -6.80
C CYS A 172 6.24 32.61 -6.37
N GLU A 173 4.97 32.67 -5.97
CA GLU A 173 4.33 33.90 -5.47
C GLU A 173 4.92 34.39 -4.14
N LEU A 174 5.61 33.52 -3.39
CA LEU A 174 6.33 33.89 -2.16
C LEU A 174 7.75 34.41 -2.43
N PHE A 175 8.30 34.19 -3.63
CA PHE A 175 9.61 34.68 -3.97
C PHE A 175 9.60 36.18 -4.25
N SER A 176 10.71 36.85 -3.93
CA SER A 176 11.00 38.15 -4.53
C SER A 176 11.30 37.96 -6.02
N GLN A 177 11.22 39.04 -6.80
CA GLN A 177 11.57 38.98 -8.23
C GLN A 177 12.98 38.41 -8.48
N GLU A 178 13.91 38.69 -7.57
CA GLU A 178 15.27 38.14 -7.58
C GLU A 178 15.29 36.64 -7.26
N GLY A 179 14.53 36.20 -6.26
CA GLY A 179 14.41 34.78 -5.90
C GLY A 179 13.75 33.94 -6.98
N GLU A 180 12.74 34.48 -7.68
CA GLU A 180 12.09 33.80 -8.81
C GLU A 180 13.06 33.63 -9.99
N ASN A 181 13.82 34.68 -10.31
CA ASN A 181 14.82 34.63 -11.38
C ASN A 181 15.95 33.64 -11.09
N GLU A 182 16.40 33.52 -9.84
CA GLU A 182 17.42 32.53 -9.45
C GLU A 182 16.85 31.10 -9.45
N PHE A 183 15.60 30.91 -9.01
CA PHE A 183 14.94 29.61 -9.04
C PHE A 183 14.75 29.07 -10.47
N ILE A 184 14.41 29.95 -11.43
CA ILE A 184 14.22 29.56 -12.85
C ILE A 184 15.55 29.19 -13.53
N LYS A 185 16.68 29.73 -13.06
CA LYS A 185 18.01 29.45 -13.63
C LYS A 185 18.63 28.12 -13.17
N ALA A 186 18.18 27.58 -12.03
CA ALA A 186 18.69 26.37 -11.41
C ALA A 186 18.11 25.08 -12.04
#